data_AF-A0A8B3M0Q9-F1
#
_entry.id   AF-A0A8B3M0Q9-F1
#
_cell.length_a   1.000
_cell.length_b   1.000
_cell.length_c   1.000
_cell.angle_alpha   90.00
_cell.angle_beta   90.00
_cell.angle_gamma   90.00
#
_symmetry.space_group_name_H-M   'P 1'
#
loop_
_entity.id
_entity.type
_entity.pdbx_description
1 polymer ?
#
loop_
_entity_poly.entity_id
_entity_poly.type
_entity_poly.pdbx_seq_one_letter_code
_entity_poly.pdbx_strand_id
1 'polypeptide(L)'
;MGESKYVIKRGTNANGAWIIWSDGAVEVFGSAVTIVDGLATVTFPVQLPAVTRNISIAERISQDPGVSPASNPMHVSIVIDNTVTTTGFKARCVMASGMASSNGFSWRVYAPV
;
A
#
# COMPACT_ATOMS: atom_id res chain seq x y z
N MET A 1 12.26 -4.02 -32.06
CA MET A 1 11.83 -4.70 -30.82
C MET A 1 12.71 -4.15 -29.70
N GLY A 2 12.11 -3.49 -28.70
CA GLY A 2 12.88 -2.95 -27.57
C GLY A 2 13.38 -4.05 -26.65
N GLU A 3 14.51 -3.83 -25.99
CA GLU A 3 15.11 -4.77 -25.04
C GLU A 3 14.10 -5.23 -23.98
N SER A 4 14.05 -6.55 -23.72
CA SER A 4 13.22 -7.13 -22.68
C SER A 4 13.64 -6.62 -21.31
N LYS A 5 12.68 -6.19 -20.50
CA LYS A 5 12.92 -5.76 -19.12
C LYS A 5 13.11 -6.96 -18.22
N TYR A 6 14.09 -6.90 -17.32
CA TYR A 6 14.41 -7.98 -16.39
C TYR A 6 14.72 -7.41 -15.00
N VAL A 7 14.66 -8.28 -13.98
CA VAL A 7 14.94 -7.88 -12.60
C VAL A 7 16.44 -7.77 -12.40
N ILE A 8 16.93 -6.60 -11.96
CA ILE A 8 18.33 -6.40 -11.60
C ILE A 8 18.59 -6.53 -10.09
N LYS A 9 17.59 -6.22 -9.27
CA LYS A 9 17.69 -6.34 -7.81
C LYS A 9 16.31 -6.57 -7.20
N ARG A 10 16.26 -7.36 -6.15
CA ARG A 10 15.07 -7.56 -5.31
C ARG A 10 15.47 -7.84 -3.87
N GLY A 11 14.56 -7.65 -2.94
CA GLY A 11 14.82 -7.96 -1.54
C GLY A 11 13.58 -7.75 -0.67
N THR A 12 13.77 -7.96 0.64
CA THR A 12 12.74 -7.77 1.66
C THR A 12 13.34 -7.17 2.92
N ASN A 13 12.54 -6.42 3.69
CA ASN A 13 12.81 -5.98 5.05
C ASN A 13 11.49 -5.88 5.83
N ALA A 14 11.54 -5.35 7.06
CA ALA A 14 10.37 -5.24 7.92
C ALA A 14 9.20 -4.42 7.30
N ASN A 15 9.49 -3.53 6.35
CA ASN A 15 8.50 -2.69 5.70
C ASN A 15 7.86 -3.34 4.46
N GLY A 16 8.44 -4.42 3.92
CA GLY A 16 7.92 -5.11 2.74
C GLY A 16 9.00 -5.63 1.82
N ALA A 17 8.67 -5.76 0.54
CA ALA A 17 9.53 -6.27 -0.51
C ALA A 17 9.62 -5.28 -1.68
N TRP A 18 10.67 -5.41 -2.48
CA TRP A 18 10.91 -4.56 -3.63
C TRP A 18 11.53 -5.30 -4.81
N ILE A 19 11.34 -4.74 -5.99
CA ILE A 19 11.96 -5.14 -7.26
C ILE A 19 12.46 -3.87 -7.95
N ILE A 20 13.68 -3.92 -8.45
CA ILE A 20 14.27 -2.91 -9.34
C ILE A 20 14.48 -3.59 -10.69
N TRP A 21 13.93 -2.97 -11.73
CA TRP A 21 13.96 -3.44 -13.11
C TRP A 21 15.13 -2.82 -13.89
N SER A 22 15.54 -3.47 -14.98
CA SER A 22 16.67 -3.05 -15.81
C SER A 22 16.48 -1.71 -16.52
N ASP A 23 15.25 -1.22 -16.63
CA ASP A 23 14.94 0.14 -17.11
C ASP A 23 14.96 1.20 -16.01
N GLY A 24 15.22 0.81 -14.77
CA GLY A 24 15.22 1.69 -13.60
C GLY A 24 13.86 1.81 -12.92
N ALA A 25 12.81 1.16 -13.42
CA ALA A 25 11.53 1.14 -12.73
C ALA A 25 11.67 0.44 -11.37
N VAL A 26 10.95 0.95 -10.37
CA VAL A 26 10.97 0.39 -9.01
C VAL A 26 9.56 0.01 -8.62
N GLU A 27 9.44 -1.20 -8.10
CA GLU A 27 8.21 -1.73 -7.54
C GLU A 27 8.42 -2.04 -6.06
N VAL A 28 7.50 -1.60 -5.22
CA VAL A 28 7.49 -1.89 -3.78
C VAL A 28 6.12 -2.43 -3.38
N PHE A 29 6.10 -3.42 -2.50
CA PHE A 29 4.84 -4.03 -2.05
C PHE A 29 4.99 -4.63 -0.66
N GLY A 30 3.86 -4.78 0.03
CA GLY A 30 3.85 -5.34 1.36
C GLY A 30 2.48 -5.26 2.02
N SER A 31 2.47 -5.57 3.31
CA SER A 31 1.29 -5.38 4.17
C SER A 31 1.62 -4.80 5.54
N ALA A 32 2.86 -4.39 5.75
CA ALA A 32 3.25 -3.68 6.96
C ALA A 32 2.64 -2.28 6.90
N VAL A 33 1.80 -1.97 7.89
CA VAL A 33 1.14 -0.68 8.08
C VAL A 33 1.13 -0.37 9.57
N THR A 34 1.41 0.87 9.94
CA THR A 34 1.15 1.37 11.30
C THR A 34 -0.16 2.13 11.28
N ILE A 35 -1.11 1.80 12.16
CA ILE A 35 -2.43 2.43 12.18
C ILE A 35 -2.65 3.05 13.56
N VAL A 36 -2.93 4.36 13.57
CA VAL A 36 -3.29 5.12 14.77
C VAL A 36 -4.56 5.90 14.46
N ASP A 37 -5.65 5.65 15.18
CA ASP A 37 -6.96 6.29 14.96
C ASP A 37 -7.42 6.25 13.50
N GLY A 38 -7.24 5.11 12.84
CA GLY A 38 -7.57 4.89 11.43
C GLY A 38 -6.68 5.65 10.45
N LEU A 39 -5.60 6.29 10.89
CA LEU A 39 -4.56 6.81 10.00
C LEU A 39 -3.48 5.75 9.81
N ALA A 40 -3.50 5.08 8.66
CA ALA A 40 -2.46 4.15 8.25
C ALA A 40 -1.25 4.92 7.70
N THR A 41 -0.06 4.56 8.15
CA THR A 41 1.23 5.01 7.60
C THR A 41 1.94 3.83 6.97
N VAL A 42 2.25 3.96 5.67
CA VAL A 42 3.06 3.02 4.90
C VAL A 42 4.44 3.62 4.71
N THR A 43 5.47 2.87 5.07
CA THR A 43 6.86 3.18 4.74
C THR A 43 7.32 2.17 3.69
N PHE A 44 7.92 2.65 2.60
CA PHE A 44 8.45 1.76 1.58
C PHE A 44 9.74 1.09 2.05
N PRO A 45 10.01 -0.16 1.62
CA PRO A 45 11.22 -0.86 1.98
C PRO A 45 12.47 -0.27 1.31
N VAL A 46 12.31 0.45 0.19
CA VAL A 46 13.34 1.24 -0.48
C VAL A 46 12.72 2.55 -1.01
N GLN A 47 13.53 3.59 -1.16
CA GLN A 47 13.08 4.86 -1.74
C GLN A 47 12.81 4.71 -3.25
N LEU A 48 11.69 5.27 -3.71
CA LEU A 48 11.32 5.34 -5.12
C LEU A 48 12.09 6.47 -5.84
N PRO A 49 12.34 6.34 -7.16
CA PRO A 49 13.04 7.35 -7.94
C PRO A 49 12.25 8.65 -8.10
N ALA A 50 10.92 8.57 -8.06
CA ALA A 50 10.01 9.71 -8.15
C ALA A 50 8.70 9.43 -7.39
N VAL A 51 7.96 10.50 -7.09
CA VAL A 51 6.61 10.38 -6.51
C VAL A 51 5.66 9.80 -7.57
N THR A 52 4.91 8.75 -7.23
CA THR A 52 3.97 8.08 -8.13
C THR A 52 2.62 7.85 -7.44
N ARG A 53 1.54 7.89 -8.21
CA ARG A 53 0.17 7.55 -7.77
C ARG A 53 -0.29 6.19 -8.27
N ASN A 54 0.60 5.41 -8.88
CA ASN A 54 0.33 4.02 -9.25
C ASN A 54 0.38 3.14 -8.00
N ILE A 55 -0.61 3.32 -7.13
CA ILE A 55 -0.77 2.67 -5.85
C ILE A 55 -1.98 1.76 -5.96
N SER A 56 -1.81 0.49 -5.65
CA SER A 56 -2.89 -0.49 -5.53
C SER A 56 -2.99 -0.95 -4.09
N ILE A 57 -4.19 -0.93 -3.56
CA ILE A 57 -4.52 -1.39 -2.20
C ILE A 57 -5.49 -2.56 -2.33
N ALA A 58 -5.28 -3.58 -1.51
CA ALA A 58 -6.25 -4.65 -1.28
C ALA A 58 -6.58 -4.69 0.22
N GLU A 59 -7.84 -4.36 0.52
CA GLU A 59 -8.37 -4.34 1.88
C GLU A 59 -8.32 -5.74 2.51
N ARG A 60 -8.07 -5.78 3.82
CA ARG A 60 -8.04 -7.03 4.57
C ARG A 60 -8.88 -6.89 5.83
N ILE A 61 -9.61 -7.94 6.14
CA ILE A 61 -10.31 -8.12 7.41
C ILE A 61 -9.81 -9.41 8.04
N SER A 62 -9.77 -9.48 9.37
CA SER A 62 -9.26 -10.66 10.09
C SER A 62 -10.16 -11.89 9.93
N GLN A 63 -11.45 -11.67 9.73
CA GLN A 63 -12.46 -12.70 9.57
C GLN A 63 -13.61 -12.16 8.71
N ASP A 64 -14.29 -13.03 7.97
CA ASP A 64 -15.57 -12.71 7.31
C ASP A 64 -16.69 -12.66 8.37
N PRO A 65 -17.26 -11.48 8.65
CA PRO A 65 -18.33 -11.35 9.63
C PRO A 65 -19.73 -11.58 9.00
N GLY A 66 -19.80 -11.96 7.72
CA GLY A 66 -21.03 -12.10 6.96
C GLY A 66 -21.70 -10.76 6.61
N VAL A 67 -22.84 -10.84 5.92
CA VAL A 67 -23.63 -9.70 5.48
C VAL A 67 -24.76 -9.39 6.48
N SER A 68 -24.46 -8.62 7.53
CA SER A 68 -25.47 -8.11 8.46
C SER A 68 -25.30 -6.59 8.66
N PRO A 69 -26.41 -5.81 8.68
CA PRO A 69 -26.34 -4.40 9.07
C PRO A 69 -25.72 -4.18 10.46
N ALA A 70 -25.81 -5.18 11.35
CA ALA A 70 -25.21 -5.13 12.68
C ALA A 70 -23.70 -5.43 12.69
N SER A 71 -23.15 -6.12 11.69
CA SER A 71 -21.74 -6.49 11.64
C SER A 71 -20.84 -5.43 11.01
N ASN A 72 -21.42 -4.46 10.28
CA ASN A 72 -20.71 -3.35 9.63
C ASN A 72 -19.35 -3.76 9.02
N PRO A 73 -19.33 -4.75 8.10
CA PRO A 73 -18.11 -5.39 7.62
C PRO A 73 -17.20 -4.48 6.79
N MET A 74 -17.72 -3.34 6.34
CA MET A 74 -17.06 -2.55 5.31
C MET A 74 -15.88 -1.82 5.93
N HIS A 75 -14.67 -2.18 5.49
CA HIS A 75 -13.44 -1.45 5.71
C HIS A 75 -12.98 -0.87 4.38
N VAL A 76 -12.70 0.42 4.36
CA VAL A 76 -12.13 1.11 3.20
C VAL A 76 -10.92 1.92 3.64
N SER A 77 -9.89 1.89 2.82
CA SER A 77 -8.65 2.64 2.96
C SER A 77 -8.49 3.60 1.79
N ILE A 78 -8.39 4.89 2.11
CA ILE A 78 -8.32 5.96 1.10
C ILE A 78 -6.95 6.63 1.21
N VAL A 79 -6.14 6.56 0.15
CA VAL A 79 -4.84 7.26 0.10
C VAL A 79 -5.05 8.76 0.25
N ILE A 80 -4.26 9.40 1.12
CA ILE A 80 -4.26 10.84 1.30
C ILE A 80 -3.19 11.43 0.37
N ASP A 81 -3.60 11.93 -0.80
CA ASP A 81 -2.69 12.26 -1.91
C ASP A 81 -1.55 13.22 -1.52
N ASN A 82 -1.81 14.24 -0.70
CA ASN A 82 -0.79 15.20 -0.29
C ASN A 82 0.27 14.62 0.68
N THR A 83 0.12 13.37 1.11
CA THR A 83 1.08 12.65 1.96
C THR A 83 1.93 11.64 1.19
N VAL A 84 1.69 11.48 -0.11
CA VAL A 84 2.44 10.55 -0.96
C VAL A 84 3.83 11.13 -1.22
N THR A 85 4.87 10.38 -0.85
CA THR A 85 6.27 10.74 -1.05
C THR A 85 7.02 9.60 -1.75
N THR A 86 8.32 9.80 -2.00
CA THR A 86 9.20 8.73 -2.50
C THR A 86 9.50 7.64 -1.47
N THR A 87 9.11 7.82 -0.21
CA THR A 87 9.43 6.90 0.90
C THR A 87 8.19 6.29 1.55
N GLY A 88 6.99 6.68 1.14
CA GLY A 88 5.76 6.14 1.69
C GLY A 88 4.51 6.93 1.31
N PHE A 89 3.41 6.57 1.95
CA PHE A 89 2.15 7.32 1.88
C PHE A 89 1.35 7.11 3.17
N LYS A 90 0.31 7.93 3.36
CA LYS A 90 -0.71 7.69 4.37
C LYS A 90 -2.05 7.38 3.74
N ALA A 91 -2.84 6.57 4.42
CA ALA A 91 -4.22 6.26 4.04
C ALA A 91 -5.16 6.40 5.24
N ARG A 92 -6.37 6.88 4.99
CA ARG A 92 -7.45 6.93 5.98
C ARG A 92 -8.26 5.63 5.89
N CYS A 93 -8.20 4.85 6.96
CA CYS A 93 -8.94 3.61 7.18
C CYS A 93 -10.24 3.91 7.93
N VAL A 94 -11.38 3.66 7.31
CA VAL A 94 -12.72 3.91 7.88
C VAL A 94 -13.62 2.70 7.74
N MET A 95 -14.59 2.61 8.65
CA MET A 95 -15.72 1.69 8.55
C MET A 95 -16.90 2.34 7.81
N ALA A 96 -17.96 1.60 7.45
CA ALA A 96 -19.16 2.21 6.85
C ALA A 96 -19.82 3.28 7.74
N SER A 97 -19.61 3.18 9.05
CA SER A 97 -20.13 4.15 10.02
C SER A 97 -19.37 5.47 10.02
N GLY A 98 -18.27 5.58 9.26
CA GLY A 98 -17.36 6.73 9.27
C GLY A 98 -16.35 6.71 10.43
N MET A 99 -16.47 5.75 11.35
CA MET A 99 -15.51 5.57 12.44
C MET A 99 -14.17 5.05 11.93
N ALA A 100 -13.10 5.37 12.66
CA ALA A 100 -11.76 4.86 12.40
C ALA A 100 -11.72 3.32 12.40
N SER A 101 -11.10 2.74 11.39
CA SER A 101 -10.85 1.30 11.30
C SER A 101 -9.42 0.97 11.73
N SER A 102 -9.26 -0.09 12.50
CA SER A 102 -7.94 -0.68 12.84
C SER A 102 -7.53 -1.81 11.90
N ASN A 103 -8.36 -2.16 10.92
CA ASN A 103 -8.02 -3.13 9.90
C ASN A 103 -6.96 -2.57 8.96
N GLY A 104 -6.03 -3.43 8.56
CA GLY A 104 -4.97 -3.09 7.62
C GLY A 104 -5.27 -3.55 6.20
N PHE A 105 -4.34 -3.25 5.31
CA PHE A 105 -4.42 -3.62 3.91
C PHE A 105 -3.06 -4.09 3.40
N SER A 106 -3.07 -4.82 2.30
CA SER A 106 -1.86 -5.01 1.49
C SER A 106 -1.78 -3.95 0.40
N TRP A 107 -0.58 -3.61 -0.02
CA TRP A 107 -0.32 -2.54 -0.97
C TRP A 107 0.78 -2.92 -1.96
N ARG A 108 0.72 -2.31 -3.14
CA ARG A 108 1.74 -2.35 -4.19
C ARG A 108 1.86 -0.97 -4.81
N VAL A 109 3.08 -0.52 -5.05
CA VAL A 109 3.37 0.76 -5.70
C VAL A 109 4.38 0.54 -6.81
N TYR A 110 4.11 1.11 -7.98
CA TYR A 110 4.98 1.05 -9.15
C TYR A 110 5.43 2.46 -9.56
N ALA A 111 6.73 2.71 -9.54
CA ALA A 111 7.34 3.92 -10.04
C ALA A 111 8.03 3.63 -11.38
N PRO A 112 7.46 4.09 -12.52
CA PRO A 112 8.17 4.08 -13.78
C PRO A 112 9.31 5.11 -13.75
N VAL A 113 10.16 5.08 -14.79
CA VAL A 113 11.18 6.09 -15.08
C VAL A 113 10.64 7.11 -16.06
#